data_AF-A0A7G5GXC3-F1
#
_entry.id   AF-A0A7G5GXC3-F1
#
_cell.length_a   1.000
_cell.length_b   1.000
_cell.length_c   1.000
_cell.angle_alpha   90.00
_cell.angle_beta   90.00
_cell.angle_gamma   90.00
#
_symmetry.space_group_name_H-M   'P 1'
#
loop_
_entity.id
_entity.type
_entity.pdbx_description
1 polymer ?
#
loop_
_entity_poly.entity_id
_entity_poly.type
_entity_poly.pdbx_seq_one_letter_code
_entity_poly.pdbx_strand_id
1 'polypeptide(L)' 'MNEQELTQNYMKAFEHLLRLMSDVDNAIDRSRQSNDSLGVRQYEHLKKDYVQQLADLISKAPKSVTVQAVIH' A
#
# COMPACT_ATOMS: atom_id res chain seq x y z
N MET A 1 -15.45 -12.14 -15.42
CA MET A 1 -14.16 -11.46 -15.24
C MET A 1 -13.08 -12.39 -15.75
N ASN A 2 -12.31 -11.99 -16.76
CA ASN A 2 -11.24 -12.81 -17.32
C ASN A 2 -9.93 -12.59 -16.52
N GLU A 3 -8.94 -13.48 -16.69
CA GLU A 3 -7.68 -13.41 -15.94
C GLU A 3 -6.91 -12.09 -16.16
N GLN A 4 -7.07 -11.49 -17.34
CA GLN A 4 -6.40 -10.25 -17.73
C GLN A 4 -6.98 -9.04 -16.98
N GLU A 5 -8.30 -8.95 -16.89
CA GLU A 5 -9.04 -7.94 -16.13
C GLU A 5 -8.78 -8.09 -14.62
N LEU A 6 -8.75 -9.32 -14.11
CA LEU A 6 -8.38 -9.61 -12.72
C LEU A 6 -6.95 -9.14 -12.41
N THR A 7 -5.99 -9.45 -13.29
CA THR A 7 -4.60 -9.02 -13.15
C THR A 7 -4.48 -7.49 -13.12
N GLN A 8 -5.16 -6.80 -14.04
CA GLN A 8 -5.17 -5.33 -14.07
C GLN A 8 -5.80 -4.72 -12.82
N ASN A 9 -6.86 -5.33 -12.29
CA ASN A 9 -7.50 -4.85 -11.06
C ASN A 9 -6.58 -4.99 -9.85
N TYR A 10 -5.84 -6.10 -9.74
CA TYR A 10 -4.83 -6.25 -8.69
C TYR A 10 -3.70 -5.23 -8.86
N MET A 11 -3.16 -5.03 -10.06
CA MET A 11 -2.10 -4.05 -10.31
C MET A 11 -2.52 -2.63 -9.91
N LYS A 12 -3.72 -2.20 -10.30
CA LYS A 12 -4.26 -0.89 -9.87
C LYS A 12 -4.41 -0.78 -8.36
N ALA A 13 -4.86 -1.84 -7.70
CA ALA A 13 -5.00 -1.86 -6.25
C ALA A 13 -3.63 -1.80 -5.55
N PHE A 14 -2.61 -2.47 -6.08
CA PHE A 14 -1.23 -2.36 -5.61
C PHE A 14 -0.68 -0.94 -5.75
N GLU A 15 -0.78 -0.35 -6.94
CA GLU A 15 -0.34 1.03 -7.21
C GLU A 15 -1.02 2.03 -6.28
N HIS A 16 -2.32 1.87 -6.05
CA HIS A 16 -3.08 2.74 -5.17
C HIS A 16 -2.62 2.63 -3.70
N LEU A 17 -2.43 1.41 -3.19
CA LEU A 17 -1.92 1.19 -1.84
C LEU A 17 -0.51 1.75 -1.65
N LEU A 18 0.37 1.57 -2.64
CA LEU A 18 1.72 2.13 -2.59
C LEU A 18 1.71 3.67 -2.56
N ARG A 19 0.82 4.31 -3.33
CA ARG A 19 0.64 5.77 -3.29
C ARG A 19 0.14 6.22 -1.92
N LEU A 20 -0.86 5.55 -1.36
CA LEU A 20 -1.38 5.86 -0.02
C LEU A 20 -0.30 5.71 1.06
N MET A 21 0.53 4.67 0.99
CA MET A 21 1.66 4.50 1.91
C MET A 21 2.69 5.64 1.80
N SER A 22 2.98 6.10 0.59
CA SER A 22 3.86 7.26 0.35
C SER A 22 3.26 8.56 0.93
N ASP A 23 1.96 8.78 0.74
CA ASP A 23 1.27 9.95 1.32
C ASP A 23 1.29 9.93 2.85
N VAL A 24 1.14 8.75 3.45
CA VAL A 24 1.25 8.55 4.91
C VAL A 24 2.67 8.79 5.40
N ASP A 25 3.70 8.34 4.68
CA ASP A 25 5.09 8.61 5.03
C ASP A 25 5.39 10.12 5.03
N ASN A 26 4.93 10.83 4.00
CA ASN A 26 5.02 12.28 3.96
C ASN A 26 4.25 12.95 5.12
N ALA A 27 3.11 12.40 5.53
CA ALA A 27 2.35 12.91 6.67
C ALA A 27 3.07 12.69 8.01
N ILE A 28 3.70 11.52 8.20
CA ILE A 28 4.56 11.23 9.36
C ILE A 28 5.70 12.24 9.44
N ASP A 29 6.38 12.49 8.32
CA ASP A 29 7.51 13.43 8.30
C ASP A 29 7.07 14.86 8.61
N ARG A 30 5.93 15.30 8.07
CA ARG A 30 5.34 16.61 8.42
C ARG A 30 4.97 16.70 9.90
N SER A 31 4.34 15.67 10.48
CA SER A 31 4.01 15.63 11.91
C SER A 31 5.25 15.60 12.80
N ARG A 32 6.34 14.95 12.38
CA ARG A 32 7.63 15.01 13.08
C ARG A 32 8.22 16.42 13.06
N GLN A 33 8.19 17.08 11.91
CA GLN A 33 8.68 18.47 11.77
C GLN A 33 7.87 19.48 12.61
N SER A 34 6.56 19.25 12.77
CA SER A 34 5.68 20.10 13.58
C SER A 34 5.66 19.72 15.07
N ASN A 35 6.43 18.72 15.52
CA ASN A 35 6.38 18.14 16.86
C ASN A 35 4.99 17.60 17.27
N ASP A 36 4.16 17.22 16.30
CA ASP A 36 2.85 16.61 16.51
C ASP A 36 3.00 15.09 16.79
N SER A 37 3.31 14.77 18.04
CA SER A 37 3.51 13.37 18.47
C SER A 37 2.24 12.49 18.35
N LEU A 38 1.04 13.09 18.37
CA LEU A 38 -0.21 12.35 18.20
C LEU A 38 -0.40 11.99 16.73
N GLY A 39 -0.22 12.96 15.83
CA GLY A 39 -0.27 12.74 14.38
C GLY A 39 0.72 11.68 13.93
N VAL A 40 1.97 11.71 14.43
CA VAL A 40 2.96 10.65 14.14
C VAL A 40 2.42 9.26 14.49
N ARG A 41 1.88 9.06 15.70
CA ARG A 41 1.35 7.74 16.11
C ARG A 41 0.16 7.31 15.27
N GLN A 42 -0.73 8.24 14.93
CA GLN A 42 -1.91 7.95 14.11
C GLN A 42 -1.50 7.52 12.70
N TYR A 43 -0.58 8.26 12.06
CA TYR A 43 -0.09 7.92 10.73
C TYR A 43 0.77 6.65 10.73
N GLU A 44 1.56 6.38 11.77
CA GLU A 44 2.29 5.11 11.90
C GLU A 44 1.34 3.92 12.06
N HIS A 45 0.21 4.08 12.78
CA HIS A 45 -0.82 3.05 12.86
C HIS A 45 -1.49 2.83 11.51
N LEU A 46 -1.88 3.91 10.83
CA LEU A 46 -2.47 3.84 9.49
C LEU A 46 -1.53 3.18 8.48
N LYS A 47 -0.23 3.44 8.56
CA LYS A 47 0.79 2.79 7.72
C LYS A 47 0.79 1.27 7.94
N LYS A 48 0.69 0.81 9.19
CA LYS A 48 0.62 -0.64 9.49
C LYS A 48 -0.61 -1.29 8.88
N ASP A 49 -1.76 -0.61 8.92
CA ASP A 49 -2.99 -1.11 8.31
C ASP A 49 -2.86 -1.23 6.79
N TYR A 50 -2.23 -0.26 6.13
CA TYR A 50 -1.96 -0.34 4.68
C TYR A 50 -0.96 -1.44 4.32
N VAL A 51 0.07 -1.65 5.15
CA VAL A 51 0.99 -2.79 4.98
C VAL A 51 0.24 -4.12 5.11
N GLN A 52 -0.67 -4.24 6.07
CA GLN A 52 -1.48 -5.45 6.24
C GLN A 52 -2.42 -5.66 5.04
N GLN A 53 -3.08 -4.61 4.56
CA GLN A 53 -3.93 -4.68 3.37
C GLN A 53 -3.12 -5.09 2.13
N LEU A 54 -1.90 -4.58 1.99
CA LEU A 54 -0.99 -4.97 0.92
C LEU A 54 -0.64 -6.46 1.01
N ALA A 55 -0.26 -6.95 2.20
CA ALA A 55 0.04 -8.36 2.41
C ALA A 55 -1.17 -9.27 2.09
N ASP A 56 -2.37 -8.87 2.52
CA ASP A 56 -3.61 -9.57 2.21
C ASP A 56 -3.91 -9.59 0.71
N LEU A 57 -3.64 -8.47 0.01
CA LEU A 57 -3.82 -8.37 -1.44
C LEU A 57 -2.85 -9.29 -2.18
N ILE A 58 -1.56 -9.31 -1.78
CA ILE A 58 -0.56 -10.23 -2.34
C ILE A 58 -0.97 -11.68 -2.11
N SER A 59 -1.44 -12.02 -0.90
CA SER A 59 -1.84 -13.39 -0.57
C SER A 59 -3.03 -13.89 -1.40
N LYS A 60 -3.91 -12.98 -1.83
CA LYS A 60 -5.10 -13.30 -2.64
C LYS A 60 -4.85 -13.15 -4.15
N ALA A 61 -3.76 -12.49 -4.53
CA ALA A 61 -3.40 -12.28 -5.91
C ALA A 61 -3.10 -13.61 -6.63
N PRO A 62 -3.63 -13.82 -7.85
CA PRO A 62 -3.24 -14.96 -8.67
C PRO A 62 -1.73 -14.99 -8.90
N LYS A 63 -1.14 -16.19 -9.00
CA LYS A 63 0.32 -16.36 -9.23
C LYS A 63 0.83 -15.60 -10.45
N SER A 64 0.00 -15.42 -11.48
CA SER A 64 0.31 -14.63 -12.68
C SER A 64 0.59 -13.16 -12.38
N VAL A 65 -0.02 -12.60 -11.33
CA VAL A 65 0.17 -11.21 -10.88
C VAL A 65 1.44 -11.09 -10.03
N THR A 66 1.70 -12.08 -9.17
CA THR A 66 2.86 -12.07 -8.27
C THR A 66 4.19 -12.11 -9.03
N VAL A 67 4.23 -12.71 -10.22
CA VAL A 67 5.44 -12.79 -11.06
C VAL A 67 5.77 -11.46 -11.75
N GLN A 68 4.78 -10.65 -12.12
CA GLN A 68 5.02 -9.36 -12.78
C GLN A 68 5.50 -8.26 -11.82
N ALA A 69 5.08 -8.29 -10.55
CA ALA A 69 5.51 -7.34 -9.53
C ALA A 69 6.99 -7.51 -9.09
N VAL A 70 7.66 -8.61 -9.47
CA VAL A 70 9.07 -8.88 -9.14
C VAL A 70 10.02 -8.52 -10.29
N ILE A 71 9.50 -8.29 -11.50
CA ILE A 71 10.30 -8.10 -12.73
C ILE A 71 10.41 -6.60 -13.14
N HIS A 72 9.76 -5.69 -12.42
CA HIS A 72 9.92 -4.24 -12.61
C HIS A 72 10.48 -3.56 -11.36
#